data_AF-A0AA35XGK3-F1
#
_entry.id   AF-A0AA35XGK3-F1
#
_cell.length_a   1.000
_cell.length_b   1.000
_cell.length_c   1.000
_cell.angle_alpha   90.00
_cell.angle_beta   90.00
_cell.angle_gamma   90.00
#
_symmetry.space_group_name_H-M   'P 1'
#
loop_
_entity.id
_entity.type
_entity.pdbx_description
1 polymer ?
#
loop_
_entity_poly.entity_id
_entity_poly.type
_entity_poly.pdbx_seq_one_letter_code
_entity_poly.pdbx_strand_id
1 'polypeptide(L)'
;LILLPSQLPLHTELLIVYLRYKSVHTFYATQVSTFCLPLTAFNFIGLSSDWHLHSVSACGNFQMTMFPAVHFLGAFVVFSAGMLYQWVHTYITYRVYRSGVAGHVGVGWVVAQAIISLLSLVFFVGATLFAGLAGSRRRHHIGHGTFHWSTHDGGFAYHVLSSACEWAMSTTFLVYFLTFHPDFKRMKIDIVVRRRSSGSHHGYDSIVNSENTPLTH
;
A
#
# COMPACT_ATOMS: atom_id res chain seq x y z
N LEU A 1 3.08 22.01 -9.58
CA LEU A 1 2.09 21.11 -8.95
C LEU A 1 1.99 21.51 -7.48
N ILE A 2 0.90 22.17 -7.08
CA ILE A 2 0.62 22.45 -5.66
C ILE A 2 -0.23 21.29 -5.18
N LEU A 3 0.34 20.40 -4.37
CA LEU A 3 -0.38 19.29 -3.77
C LEU A 3 -1.29 19.83 -2.66
N LEU A 4 -2.58 19.56 -2.74
CA LEU A 4 -3.51 19.83 -1.64
C LEU A 4 -3.08 19.00 -0.41
N PRO A 5 -3.18 19.53 0.83
CA PRO A 5 -2.77 18.83 2.05
C PRO A 5 -3.42 17.44 2.23
N SER A 6 -4.65 17.26 1.72
CA SER A 6 -5.39 16.00 1.75
C SER A 6 -4.86 14.91 0.80
N GLN A 7 -4.03 15.28 -0.19
CA GLN A 7 -3.46 14.36 -1.18
C GLN A 7 -2.06 13.85 -0.76
N LEU A 8 -1.38 14.56 0.14
CA LEU A 8 -0.01 14.27 0.56
C LEU A 8 0.18 12.86 1.17
N PRO A 9 -0.72 12.34 2.03
CA PRO A 9 -0.58 11.00 2.60
C PRO A 9 -0.67 9.90 1.53
N LEU A 10 -1.62 10.06 0.61
CA LEU A 10 -1.90 9.10 -0.47
C LEU A 10 -0.69 8.92 -1.39
N HIS A 11 -0.04 10.03 -1.76
CA HIS A 11 1.17 9.99 -2.59
C HIS A 11 2.37 9.38 -1.85
N THR A 12 2.45 9.55 -0.53
CA THR A 12 3.55 9.04 0.28
C THR A 12 3.46 7.52 0.45
N GLU A 13 2.27 6.99 0.71
CA GLU A 13 2.04 5.55 0.81
C GLU A 13 2.29 4.84 -0.53
N LEU A 14 1.75 5.38 -1.63
CA LEU A 14 2.01 4.87 -2.97
C LEU A 14 3.50 4.86 -3.31
N LEU A 15 4.24 5.91 -2.91
CA LEU A 15 5.68 5.97 -3.10
C LEU A 15 6.39 4.86 -2.30
N ILE A 16 6.03 4.65 -1.03
CA ILE A 16 6.61 3.59 -0.19
C ILE A 16 6.35 2.21 -0.82
N VAL A 17 5.11 1.93 -1.22
CA VAL A 17 4.73 0.65 -1.83
C VAL A 17 5.41 0.47 -3.19
N TYR A 18 5.53 1.53 -3.99
CA TYR A 18 6.25 1.51 -5.28
C TYR A 18 7.75 1.27 -5.10
N LEU A 19 8.40 2.02 -4.21
CA LEU A 19 9.81 1.83 -3.88
C LEU A 19 10.06 0.41 -3.38
N ARG A 20 9.12 -0.14 -2.61
CA ARG A 20 9.21 -1.51 -2.15
C ARG A 20 9.07 -2.52 -3.29
N TYR A 21 8.08 -2.35 -4.16
CA TYR A 21 7.90 -3.17 -5.36
C TYR A 21 9.17 -3.17 -6.22
N LYS A 22 9.73 -1.99 -6.49
CA LYS A 22 10.97 -1.84 -7.28
C LYS A 22 12.17 -2.45 -6.57
N SER A 23 12.30 -2.29 -5.26
CA SER A 23 13.37 -2.91 -4.47
C SER A 23 13.36 -4.44 -4.66
N VAL A 24 12.19 -5.06 -4.53
CA VAL A 24 12.06 -6.52 -4.72
C VAL A 24 12.35 -6.91 -6.17
N HIS A 25 11.81 -6.18 -7.13
CA HIS A 25 12.01 -6.47 -8.56
C HIS A 25 13.45 -6.22 -9.03
N THR A 26 14.21 -5.30 -8.43
CA THR A 26 15.58 -4.99 -8.89
C THR A 26 16.61 -5.84 -8.17
N PHE A 27 16.50 -6.00 -6.84
CA PHE A 27 17.52 -6.69 -6.05
C PHE A 27 17.27 -8.19 -5.91
N TYR A 28 16.02 -8.63 -5.97
CA TYR A 28 15.67 -10.02 -5.68
C TYR A 28 15.13 -10.78 -6.91
N ALA A 29 14.63 -10.12 -7.96
CA ALA A 29 14.00 -10.80 -9.12
C ALA A 29 14.84 -11.88 -9.81
N THR A 30 16.16 -11.71 -9.87
CA THR A 30 17.05 -12.69 -10.50
C THR A 30 17.42 -13.85 -9.57
N GLN A 31 17.17 -13.72 -8.26
CA GLN A 31 17.69 -14.64 -7.25
C GLN A 31 16.62 -15.30 -6.37
N VAL A 32 15.43 -14.70 -6.22
CA VAL A 32 14.23 -15.41 -5.73
C VAL A 32 13.42 -15.89 -6.92
N SER A 33 12.92 -17.12 -6.84
CA SER A 33 12.11 -17.81 -7.84
C SER A 33 11.18 -16.89 -8.63
N THR A 34 11.08 -17.11 -9.95
CA THR A 34 10.14 -16.44 -10.87
C THR A 34 8.70 -16.41 -10.35
N PHE A 35 8.32 -17.30 -9.45
CA PHE A 35 7.03 -17.32 -8.77
C PHE A 35 6.76 -16.10 -7.85
N CYS A 36 7.80 -15.48 -7.27
CA CYS A 36 7.63 -14.36 -6.34
C CYS A 36 7.37 -13.02 -7.05
N LEU A 37 7.74 -12.91 -8.33
CA LEU A 37 7.60 -11.68 -9.11
C LEU A 37 6.12 -11.36 -9.43
N PRO A 38 5.30 -12.30 -9.91
CA PRO A 38 3.87 -12.11 -10.06
C PRO A 38 3.18 -11.72 -8.76
N LEU A 39 3.58 -12.30 -7.62
CA LEU A 39 3.01 -11.97 -6.31
C LEU A 39 3.33 -10.53 -5.88
N THR A 40 4.55 -10.07 -6.15
CA THR A 40 4.94 -8.69 -5.85
C THR A 40 4.21 -7.70 -6.75
N ALA A 41 4.04 -8.03 -8.03
CA ALA A 41 3.29 -7.22 -8.98
C ALA A 41 1.79 -7.18 -8.63
N PHE A 42 1.18 -8.32 -8.31
CA PHE A 42 -0.20 -8.43 -7.85
C PHE A 42 -0.44 -7.58 -6.60
N ASN A 43 0.45 -7.66 -5.61
CA ASN A 43 0.38 -6.83 -4.41
C ASN A 43 0.48 -5.34 -4.70
N PHE A 44 1.42 -4.93 -5.56
CA PHE A 44 1.58 -3.53 -5.95
C PHE A 44 0.33 -3.02 -6.67
N ILE A 45 -0.13 -3.75 -7.69
CA ILE A 45 -1.33 -3.42 -8.48
C ILE A 45 -2.57 -3.34 -7.58
N GLY A 46 -2.71 -4.27 -6.64
CA GLY A 46 -3.83 -4.28 -5.69
C GLY A 46 -3.87 -3.01 -4.83
N LEU A 47 -2.74 -2.63 -4.23
CA LEU A 47 -2.66 -1.41 -3.42
C LEU A 47 -2.65 -0.12 -4.24
N SER A 48 -2.20 -0.16 -5.50
CA SER A 48 -2.25 1.01 -6.40
C SER A 48 -3.55 1.10 -7.20
N SER A 49 -4.47 0.15 -7.01
CA SER A 49 -5.73 0.14 -7.74
C SER A 49 -6.60 1.33 -7.35
N ASP A 50 -7.32 1.89 -8.32
CA ASP A 50 -8.25 3.01 -8.09
C ASP A 50 -9.23 2.70 -6.96
N TRP A 51 -9.67 1.43 -6.85
CA TRP A 51 -10.55 0.97 -5.78
C TRP A 51 -9.93 1.12 -4.39
N HIS A 52 -8.67 0.72 -4.22
CA HIS A 52 -7.96 0.87 -2.95
C HIS A 52 -7.77 2.35 -2.60
N LEU A 53 -7.37 3.17 -3.57
CA LEU A 53 -7.15 4.60 -3.37
C LEU A 53 -8.43 5.36 -3.01
N HIS A 54 -9.54 5.05 -3.67
CA HIS A 54 -10.85 5.59 -3.28
C HIS A 54 -11.28 5.13 -1.89
N SER A 55 -10.91 3.92 -1.47
CA SER A 55 -11.21 3.41 -0.13
C SER A 55 -10.40 4.12 0.96
N VAL A 56 -9.12 4.42 0.72
CA VAL A 56 -8.30 5.25 1.62
C VAL A 56 -8.88 6.66 1.73
N SER A 57 -9.23 7.26 0.59
CA SER A 57 -9.91 8.56 0.55
C SER A 57 -11.25 8.53 1.31
N ALA A 58 -12.00 7.43 1.19
CA ALA A 58 -13.27 7.30 1.88
C ALA A 58 -13.11 7.29 3.41
N CYS A 59 -12.10 6.59 3.92
CA CYS A 59 -11.80 6.57 5.35
C CYS A 59 -11.29 7.93 5.87
N GLY A 60 -10.45 8.60 5.08
CA GLY A 60 -9.80 9.86 5.49
C GLY A 60 -10.67 11.09 5.34
N ASN A 61 -11.59 11.12 4.36
CA ASN A 61 -12.39 12.31 4.04
C ASN A 61 -13.85 12.23 4.47
N PHE A 62 -14.45 11.02 4.56
CA PHE A 62 -15.82 10.88 5.05
C PHE A 62 -15.82 10.49 6.53
N GLN A 63 -16.29 11.42 7.36
CA GLN A 63 -16.53 11.16 8.77
C GLN A 63 -17.63 10.11 8.95
N MET A 64 -17.43 9.21 9.91
CA MET A 64 -18.40 8.18 10.29
C MET A 64 -19.80 8.75 10.57
N THR A 65 -19.88 9.99 11.07
CA THR A 65 -21.11 10.68 11.47
C THR A 65 -22.02 11.08 10.31
N MET A 66 -21.46 11.26 9.10
CA MET A 66 -22.22 11.72 7.93
C MET A 66 -22.50 10.58 6.94
N PHE A 67 -21.50 9.71 6.68
CA PHE A 67 -21.60 8.63 5.69
C PHE A 67 -21.05 7.30 6.24
N PRO A 68 -21.73 6.68 7.23
CA PRO A 68 -21.22 5.50 7.92
C PRO A 68 -20.98 4.29 7.01
N ALA A 69 -21.90 4.02 6.08
CA ALA A 69 -21.80 2.87 5.18
C ALA A 69 -20.57 2.97 4.26
N VAL A 70 -20.29 4.18 3.75
CA VAL A 70 -19.12 4.47 2.91
C VAL A 70 -17.84 4.34 3.72
N HIS A 71 -17.83 4.85 4.96
CA HIS A 71 -16.70 4.75 5.86
C HIS A 71 -16.36 3.28 6.20
N PHE A 72 -17.34 2.49 6.63
CA PHE A 72 -17.12 1.08 6.98
C PHE A 72 -16.71 0.22 5.77
N LEU A 73 -17.31 0.46 4.59
CA LEU A 73 -16.91 -0.23 3.38
C LEU A 73 -15.47 0.13 2.98
N GLY A 74 -15.13 1.42 3.01
CA GLY A 74 -13.77 1.90 2.77
C GLY A 74 -12.77 1.26 3.73
N ALA A 75 -13.08 1.28 5.04
CA ALA A 75 -12.21 0.73 6.07
C ALA A 75 -11.98 -0.76 5.86
N PHE A 76 -13.03 -1.52 5.58
CA PHE A 76 -12.93 -2.95 5.30
C PHE A 76 -12.02 -3.23 4.11
N VAL A 77 -12.17 -2.50 3.00
CA VAL A 77 -11.32 -2.66 1.80
C VAL A 77 -9.87 -2.29 2.09
N VAL A 78 -9.62 -1.17 2.76
CA VAL A 78 -8.25 -0.71 3.08
C VAL A 78 -7.53 -1.71 3.97
N PHE A 79 -8.16 -2.10 5.08
CA PHE A 79 -7.52 -2.98 6.05
C PHE A 79 -7.36 -4.41 5.53
N SER A 80 -8.34 -4.95 4.79
CA SER A 80 -8.21 -6.30 4.21
C SER A 80 -7.14 -6.36 3.11
N ALA A 81 -7.09 -5.36 2.21
CA ALA A 81 -6.07 -5.28 1.18
C ALA A 81 -4.67 -5.10 1.78
N GLY A 82 -4.54 -4.22 2.77
CA GLY A 82 -3.29 -4.06 3.51
C GLY A 82 -2.86 -5.35 4.20
N MET A 83 -3.78 -6.07 4.84
CA MET A 83 -3.47 -7.31 5.56
C MET A 83 -2.92 -8.36 4.59
N LEU A 84 -3.58 -8.55 3.44
CA LEU A 84 -3.10 -9.44 2.38
C LEU A 84 -1.69 -9.04 1.91
N TYR A 85 -1.45 -7.73 1.75
CA TYR A 85 -0.13 -7.22 1.40
C TYR A 85 0.93 -7.61 2.44
N GLN A 86 0.66 -7.46 3.74
CA GLN A 86 1.58 -7.86 4.80
C GLN A 86 1.94 -9.35 4.73
N TRP A 87 0.95 -10.22 4.53
CA TRP A 87 1.17 -11.67 4.43
C TRP A 87 2.02 -12.05 3.21
N VAL A 88 1.67 -11.56 2.03
CA VAL A 88 2.43 -11.84 0.80
C VAL A 88 3.84 -11.25 0.91
N HIS A 89 4.00 -10.05 1.48
CA HIS A 89 5.30 -9.44 1.68
C HIS A 89 6.17 -10.22 2.70
N THR A 90 5.58 -10.69 3.80
CA THR A 90 6.27 -11.55 4.78
C THR A 90 6.74 -12.84 4.10
N TYR A 91 5.89 -13.45 3.26
CA TYR A 91 6.27 -14.63 2.49
C TYR A 91 7.44 -14.35 1.53
N ILE A 92 7.41 -13.24 0.80
CA ILE A 92 8.54 -12.85 -0.07
C ILE A 92 9.82 -12.67 0.77
N THR A 93 9.73 -12.01 1.92
CA THR A 93 10.87 -11.80 2.83
C THR A 93 11.43 -13.13 3.35
N TYR A 94 10.56 -14.10 3.68
CA TYR A 94 10.98 -15.46 4.00
C TYR A 94 11.72 -16.14 2.84
N ARG A 95 11.24 -15.98 1.60
CA ARG A 95 11.92 -16.55 0.41
C ARG A 95 13.29 -15.91 0.19
N VAL A 96 13.42 -14.60 0.40
CA VAL A 96 14.70 -13.86 0.34
C VAL A 96 15.67 -14.33 1.43
N TYR A 97 15.18 -14.56 2.65
CA TYR A 97 15.99 -15.17 3.71
C TYR A 97 16.49 -16.56 3.31
N ARG A 98 15.59 -17.43 2.82
CA ARG A 98 15.92 -18.81 2.44
C ARG A 98 16.85 -18.93 1.25
N SER A 99 16.87 -17.96 0.34
CA SER A 99 17.81 -17.97 -0.79
C SER A 99 19.24 -17.61 -0.39
N GLY A 100 19.46 -17.03 0.80
CA GLY A 100 20.78 -16.62 1.30
C GLY A 100 21.36 -15.39 0.59
N VAL A 101 20.59 -14.76 -0.30
CA VAL A 101 21.02 -13.67 -1.18
C VAL A 101 21.17 -12.34 -0.43
N ALA A 102 20.34 -12.14 0.59
CA ALA A 102 20.29 -10.91 1.37
C ALA A 102 20.82 -11.18 2.78
N GLY A 103 22.13 -11.04 2.98
CA GLY A 103 22.78 -11.29 4.27
C GLY A 103 22.27 -10.42 5.43
N HIS A 104 21.55 -9.34 5.14
CA HIS A 104 20.91 -8.50 6.16
C HIS A 104 19.53 -8.98 6.60
N VAL A 105 18.89 -9.88 5.84
CA VAL A 105 17.58 -10.44 6.17
C VAL A 105 17.78 -11.70 6.99
N GLY A 106 17.77 -11.56 8.32
CA GLY A 106 17.87 -12.69 9.24
C GLY A 106 16.51 -13.34 9.55
N VAL A 107 16.53 -14.56 10.10
CA VAL A 107 15.32 -15.29 10.53
C VAL A 107 14.47 -14.49 11.52
N GLY A 108 15.11 -13.77 12.46
CA GLY A 108 14.41 -12.93 13.43
C GLY A 108 13.59 -11.82 12.77
N TRP A 109 14.05 -11.30 11.63
CA TRP A 109 13.31 -10.28 10.88
C TRP A 109 12.05 -10.83 10.23
N VAL A 110 12.16 -12.02 9.63
CA VAL A 110 11.01 -12.74 9.05
C VAL A 110 9.98 -13.06 10.14
N VAL A 111 10.44 -13.54 11.29
CA VAL A 111 9.58 -13.86 12.44
C VAL A 111 8.88 -12.61 12.96
N ALA A 112 9.58 -11.48 13.08
CA ALA A 112 8.98 -10.21 13.49
C ALA A 112 7.87 -9.75 12.52
N GLN A 113 8.11 -9.79 11.21
CA GLN A 113 7.10 -9.46 10.20
C GLN A 113 5.90 -10.42 10.26
N ALA A 114 6.14 -11.71 10.48
CA ALA A 114 5.09 -12.72 10.62
C ALA A 114 4.23 -12.49 11.87
N ILE A 115 4.85 -12.15 13.01
CA ILE A 115 4.12 -11.81 14.25
C ILE A 115 3.26 -10.57 14.03
N ILE A 116 3.81 -9.50 13.41
CA ILE A 116 3.04 -8.28 13.14
C ILE A 116 1.86 -8.57 12.20
N SER A 117 2.07 -9.39 11.16
CA SER A 117 1.00 -9.80 10.21
C SER A 117 -0.06 -10.69 10.88
N LEU A 118 0.33 -11.51 11.86
CA LEU A 118 -0.61 -12.31 12.65
C LEU A 118 -1.43 -11.42 13.59
N LEU A 119 -0.79 -10.46 14.26
CA LEU A 119 -1.48 -9.50 15.12
C LEU A 119 -2.47 -8.66 14.33
N SER A 120 -2.10 -8.18 13.13
CA SER A 120 -3.02 -7.43 12.27
C SER A 120 -4.24 -8.26 11.87
N LEU A 121 -4.06 -9.55 11.56
CA LEU A 121 -5.17 -10.48 11.30
C LEU A 121 -6.08 -10.66 12.52
N VAL A 122 -5.49 -10.90 13.70
CA VAL A 122 -6.27 -11.07 14.95
C VAL A 122 -7.10 -9.82 15.25
N PHE A 123 -6.50 -8.64 15.11
CA PHE A 123 -7.20 -7.38 15.33
C PHE A 123 -8.22 -7.06 14.24
N PHE A 124 -7.98 -7.42 12.98
CA PHE A 124 -8.96 -7.29 11.90
C PHE A 124 -10.21 -8.14 12.16
N VAL A 125 -10.00 -9.40 12.55
CA VAL A 125 -11.08 -10.32 12.92
C VAL A 125 -11.81 -9.79 14.15
N GLY A 126 -11.08 -9.36 15.18
CA GLY A 126 -11.66 -8.76 16.38
C GLY A 126 -12.51 -7.52 16.09
N ALA A 127 -11.99 -6.58 15.31
CA ALA A 127 -12.70 -5.36 14.91
C ALA A 127 -14.01 -5.71 14.18
N THR A 128 -13.96 -6.63 13.22
CA THR A 128 -15.13 -7.03 12.43
C THR A 128 -16.16 -7.80 13.27
N LEU A 129 -15.73 -8.77 14.07
CA LEU A 129 -16.61 -9.60 14.89
C LEU A 129 -17.28 -8.77 16.00
N PHE A 130 -16.50 -7.98 16.74
CA PHE A 130 -17.05 -7.19 17.84
C PHE A 130 -17.92 -6.04 17.32
N ALA A 131 -17.62 -5.45 16.14
CA ALA A 131 -18.52 -4.49 15.51
C ALA A 131 -19.86 -5.12 15.13
N GLY A 132 -19.84 -6.32 14.54
CA GLY A 132 -21.05 -7.09 14.22
C GLY A 132 -21.86 -7.44 15.48
N LEU A 133 -21.20 -7.89 16.55
CA LEU A 133 -21.83 -8.18 17.83
C LEU A 133 -22.42 -6.92 18.49
N ALA A 134 -21.69 -5.80 18.45
CA ALA A 134 -22.17 -4.51 18.93
C ALA A 134 -23.45 -4.09 18.19
N GLY A 135 -23.46 -4.20 16.86
CA GLY A 135 -24.64 -3.92 16.04
C GLY A 135 -25.82 -4.83 16.35
N SER A 136 -25.58 -6.14 16.46
CA SER A 136 -26.65 -7.13 16.73
C SER A 136 -27.28 -6.99 18.13
N ARG A 137 -26.53 -6.49 19.11
CA ARG A 137 -26.98 -6.32 20.49
C ARG A 137 -27.42 -4.90 20.80
N ARG A 138 -27.36 -4.00 19.81
CA ARG A 138 -27.69 -2.60 20.00
C ARG A 138 -29.17 -2.45 20.29
N ARG A 139 -29.48 -2.19 21.55
CA ARG A 139 -30.78 -1.69 21.99
C ARG A 139 -30.60 -0.21 22.29
N HIS A 140 -31.13 0.63 21.42
CA HIS A 140 -31.08 2.08 21.62
C HIS A 140 -31.84 2.43 22.91
N HIS A 141 -31.15 3.06 23.86
CA HIS A 141 -31.86 3.81 24.89
C HIS A 141 -32.44 5.09 24.25
N ILE A 142 -33.68 5.42 24.63
CA ILE A 142 -34.44 6.51 24.04
C ILE A 142 -33.69 7.83 24.30
N GLY A 143 -33.27 8.53 23.23
CA GLY A 143 -32.86 9.95 23.31
C GLY A 143 -31.50 10.33 22.71
N HIS A 144 -30.60 9.39 22.39
CA HIS A 144 -29.28 9.69 21.82
C HIS A 144 -29.07 9.10 20.42
N GLY A 145 -28.41 9.88 19.54
CA GLY A 145 -28.26 9.57 18.12
C GLY A 145 -27.47 8.29 17.82
N THR A 146 -27.55 7.82 16.57
CA THR A 146 -26.95 6.56 16.08
C THR A 146 -25.43 6.44 16.25
N PHE A 147 -24.71 7.51 16.57
CA PHE A 147 -23.25 7.50 16.78
C PHE A 147 -22.83 7.78 18.23
N HIS A 148 -23.80 8.06 19.11
CA HIS A 148 -23.52 8.23 20.52
C HIS A 148 -23.72 6.88 21.22
N TRP A 149 -22.66 6.38 21.84
CA TRP A 149 -22.65 5.13 22.60
C TRP A 149 -22.57 5.45 24.08
N SER A 150 -23.57 5.00 24.84
CA SER A 150 -23.60 5.08 26.30
C SER A 150 -23.25 3.72 26.92
N THR A 151 -22.67 3.73 28.11
CA THR A 151 -22.41 2.51 28.91
C THR A 151 -23.68 1.69 29.19
N HIS A 152 -24.84 2.33 29.08
CA HIS A 152 -26.16 1.70 29.25
C HIS A 152 -26.71 1.07 27.97
N ASP A 153 -26.11 1.34 26.80
CA ASP A 153 -26.56 0.76 25.55
C ASP A 153 -26.19 -0.72 25.46
N GLY A 154 -27.12 -1.53 24.95
CA GLY A 154 -26.83 -2.91 24.63
C GLY A 154 -25.67 -3.01 23.64
N GLY A 155 -24.67 -3.84 23.94
CA GLY A 155 -23.52 -4.02 23.06
C GLY A 155 -22.41 -2.97 23.20
N PHE A 156 -22.51 -2.02 24.14
CA PHE A 156 -21.47 -1.02 24.38
C PHE A 156 -20.06 -1.61 24.56
N ALA A 157 -19.92 -2.66 25.36
CA ALA A 157 -18.62 -3.32 25.56
C ALA A 157 -18.03 -3.87 24.25
N TYR A 158 -18.86 -4.44 23.38
CA TYR A 158 -18.42 -4.91 22.07
C TYR A 158 -18.06 -3.75 21.14
N HIS A 159 -18.76 -2.62 21.23
CA HIS A 159 -18.37 -1.41 20.50
C HIS A 159 -16.97 -0.94 20.92
N VAL A 160 -16.73 -0.77 22.23
CA VAL A 160 -15.41 -0.38 22.75
C VAL A 160 -14.32 -1.37 22.31
N LEU A 161 -14.59 -2.67 22.40
CA LEU A 161 -13.63 -3.69 22.00
C LEU A 161 -13.36 -3.67 20.49
N SER A 162 -14.39 -3.45 19.67
CA SER A 162 -14.24 -3.31 18.22
C SER A 162 -13.36 -2.12 17.85
N SER A 163 -13.58 -0.96 18.48
CA SER A 163 -12.74 0.22 18.31
C SER A 163 -11.31 -0.05 18.81
N ALA A 164 -11.12 -0.64 19.98
CA ALA A 164 -9.78 -0.98 20.47
C ALA A 164 -9.02 -1.89 19.48
N CYS A 165 -9.69 -2.91 18.93
CA CYS A 165 -9.12 -3.76 17.88
C CYS A 165 -8.80 -2.98 16.60
N GLU A 166 -9.66 -2.04 16.17
CA GLU A 166 -9.40 -1.21 14.99
C GLU A 166 -8.16 -0.33 15.15
N TRP A 167 -8.01 0.34 16.29
CA TRP A 167 -6.82 1.15 16.60
C TRP A 167 -5.55 0.30 16.72
N ALA A 168 -5.65 -0.87 17.35
CA ALA A 168 -4.54 -1.81 17.44
C ALA A 168 -4.12 -2.34 16.05
N MET A 169 -5.09 -2.69 15.21
CA MET A 169 -4.87 -3.08 13.82
C MET A 169 -4.14 -1.96 13.06
N SER A 170 -4.67 -0.73 13.05
CA SER A 170 -4.03 0.41 12.38
C SER A 170 -2.59 0.63 12.85
N THR A 171 -2.33 0.47 14.15
CA THR A 171 -0.97 0.55 14.71
C THR A 171 -0.06 -0.54 14.15
N THR A 172 -0.53 -1.79 14.04
CA THR A 172 0.27 -2.86 13.43
C THR A 172 0.63 -2.59 11.97
N PHE A 173 -0.26 -1.92 11.21
CA PHE A 173 0.04 -1.48 9.84
C PHE A 173 1.19 -0.49 9.79
N LEU A 174 1.14 0.55 10.63
CA LEU A 174 2.20 1.55 10.72
C LEU A 174 3.54 0.92 11.11
N VAL A 175 3.54 0.06 12.14
CA VAL A 175 4.74 -0.65 12.59
C VAL A 175 5.28 -1.56 11.49
N TYR A 176 4.41 -2.21 10.71
CA TYR A 176 4.84 -3.05 9.60
C TYR A 176 5.55 -2.24 8.51
N PHE A 177 5.06 -1.05 8.15
CA PHE A 177 5.74 -0.20 7.17
C PHE A 177 7.13 0.24 7.62
N LEU A 178 7.36 0.41 8.93
CA LEU A 178 8.69 0.68 9.47
C LEU A 178 9.69 -0.46 9.20
N THR A 179 9.20 -1.69 8.96
CA THR A 179 10.07 -2.81 8.56
C THR A 179 10.64 -2.65 7.16
N PHE A 180 10.24 -1.66 6.37
CA PHE A 180 10.83 -1.39 5.05
C PHE A 180 12.07 -0.51 5.12
N HIS A 181 12.25 0.19 6.24
CA HIS A 181 13.33 1.15 6.43
C HIS A 181 14.75 0.58 6.18
N PRO A 182 15.12 -0.64 6.64
CA PRO A 182 16.44 -1.19 6.37
C PRO A 182 16.73 -1.40 4.88
N ASP A 183 15.71 -1.77 4.11
CA ASP A 183 15.83 -1.96 2.67
C ASP A 183 15.90 -0.60 1.95
N PHE A 184 15.19 0.40 2.45
CA PHE A 184 15.22 1.76 1.91
C PHE A 184 16.58 2.44 2.12
N LYS A 185 17.23 2.20 3.26
CA LYS A 185 18.61 2.68 3.52
C LYS A 185 19.66 2.14 2.55
N ARG A 186 19.39 1.03 1.87
CA ARG A 186 20.33 0.37 0.95
C ARG A 186 20.10 0.77 -0.51
N MET A 187 19.01 1.47 -0.82
CA MET A 187 18.72 1.93 -2.17
C MET A 187 19.56 3.16 -2.52
N LYS A 188 20.20 3.13 -3.69
CA LYS A 188 20.79 4.29 -4.34
C LYS A 188 19.92 4.67 -5.54
N ILE A 189 19.51 5.94 -5.62
CA ILE A 189 18.68 6.45 -6.70
C ILE A 189 19.57 7.33 -7.57
N ASP A 190 19.87 6.87 -8.79
CA ASP A 190 20.59 7.65 -9.79
C ASP A 190 19.59 8.38 -10.70
N ILE A 191 19.63 9.72 -10.70
CA ILE A 191 18.75 10.54 -11.52
C ILE A 191 19.47 10.87 -12.83
N VAL A 192 19.07 10.20 -13.91
CA VAL A 192 19.59 10.51 -15.26
C VAL A 192 18.66 11.50 -15.94
N VAL A 193 19.09 12.77 -16.05
CA VAL A 193 18.36 13.80 -16.79
C VAL A 193 18.76 13.74 -18.26
N ARG A 194 17.87 13.28 -19.14
CA ARG A 194 18.06 13.41 -20.59
C ARG A 194 17.34 14.66 -21.09
N ARG A 195 18.09 15.57 -21.72
CA ARG A 195 17.49 16.70 -22.46
C ARG A 195 16.80 16.12 -23.68
N ARG A 196 15.47 16.27 -23.76
CA ARG A 196 14.72 15.97 -24.98
C ARG A 196 15.20 16.96 -26.03
N SER A 197 15.99 16.52 -27.02
CA SER A 197 16.32 17.38 -28.16
C SER A 197 15.02 17.61 -28.91
N SER A 198 14.52 18.84 -28.88
CA SER A 198 13.49 19.27 -29.82
C SER A 198 14.08 19.06 -31.21
N GLY A 199 13.42 18.28 -32.06
CA GLY A 199 13.91 17.95 -33.39
C GLY A 199 14.20 19.23 -34.16
N SER A 200 15.48 19.55 -34.32
CA SER A 200 15.94 20.57 -35.26
C SER A 200 15.97 19.94 -36.64
N HIS A 201 15.27 20.58 -37.58
CA HIS A 201 15.33 20.40 -39.03
C HIS A 201 16.65 19.74 -39.50
N HIS A 202 16.56 18.47 -39.89
CA HIS A 202 17.63 17.74 -40.59
C HIS A 202 17.03 17.00 -41.80
N GLY A 203 16.16 17.69 -42.55
CA GLY A 203 15.44 17.12 -43.69
C GLY A 203 15.54 17.93 -44.98
N TYR A 204 16.37 18.99 -45.05
CA TYR A 204 16.46 19.83 -46.25
C TYR A 204 17.85 19.89 -46.90
N ASP A 205 18.93 19.60 -46.16
CA ASP A 205 20.29 19.72 -46.71
C ASP A 205 20.77 18.48 -47.48
N SER A 206 20.05 17.36 -47.42
CA SER A 206 20.42 16.12 -48.12
C SER A 206 19.90 16.01 -49.54
N ILE A 207 19.01 16.91 -49.99
CA ILE A 207 18.40 16.84 -51.34
C ILE A 207 19.15 17.70 -52.36
N VAL A 208 19.81 18.79 -51.93
CA VAL A 208 20.45 19.75 -52.86
C VAL A 208 21.83 19.27 -53.36
N ASN A 209 22.49 18.33 -52.67
CA ASN A 209 23.82 17.86 -53.06
C ASN A 209 23.84 16.67 -54.04
N SER A 210 22.68 16.13 -54.46
CA SER A 210 22.64 14.97 -55.38
C SER A 210 22.53 15.33 -56.87
N GLU A 211 22.36 16.61 -57.21
CA GLU A 211 22.11 17.04 -58.60
C GLU A 211 23.35 17.51 -59.40
N ASN A 212 24.56 17.49 -58.83
CA ASN A 212 25.76 18.09 -59.45
C ASN A 212 26.92 17.12 -59.75
N THR A 213 26.65 15.90 -60.22
CA THR A 213 27.71 15.04 -60.81
C THR A 213 27.51 14.86 -62.31
N PRO A 214 28.41 15.41 -63.17
CA PRO A 214 28.34 15.21 -64.60
C PRO A 214 28.81 13.80 -64.99
N LEU A 215 28.02 13.15 -65.84
CA LEU A 215 28.36 11.90 -66.51
C LEU A 215 29.59 12.11 -67.41
N THR A 216 30.68 11.39 -67.14
CA THR A 216 31.78 11.23 -68.10
C THR A 216 32.09 9.74 -68.30
N HIS A 217 31.92 9.38 -69.57
CA HIS A 217 32.32 8.20 -70.36
C HIS A 217 33.01 7.01 -69.68
#